data_AF-R9BC15-F1
#
_entry.id   AF-R9BC15-F1
#
_cell.length_a   1.000
_cell.length_b   1.000
_cell.length_c   1.000
_cell.angle_alpha   90.00
_cell.angle_beta   90.00
_cell.angle_gamma   90.00
#
_symmetry.space_group_name_H-M   'P 1'
#
loop_
_entity.id
_entity.type
_entity.pdbx_description
1 polymer ?
#
loop_
_entity_poly.entity_id
_entity_poly.type
_entity_poly.pdbx_seq_one_letter_code
_entity_poly.pdbx_strand_id
1 'polypeptide(L)'
;MSALTNLLQSIETISLTNRDKGTSFENLMIQYFLNEPKYAEIYTEVLSYSGWVEKYGEKLKVTDKRDYGIDLVAVTIDGEFHPIQCKNYNTTKIQKKDIDSFLGGSGKSYFAYRYIVASTDDWTDNAKSTLVDANPPVATISLLDLEGSLIDWSQFNFDSNVKPIFRKKNSLKDHQRPALSAVKYGLAEADRGKLIMACGKGYISSLTFKYYFNKVWT
;
A
#
# COMPACT_ATOMS: atom_id res chain seq x y z
N MET A 1 -9.92 -5.52 17.69
CA MET A 1 -8.91 -4.58 17.16
C MET A 1 -7.85 -5.39 16.46
N SER A 2 -7.40 -4.94 15.30
CA SER A 2 -6.34 -5.63 14.55
C SER A 2 -4.96 -5.32 15.15
N ALA A 3 -3.94 -6.09 14.76
CA ALA A 3 -2.57 -5.81 15.16
C ALA A 3 -2.11 -4.41 14.71
N LEU A 4 -2.56 -3.96 13.53
CA LEU A 4 -2.26 -2.63 13.03
C LEU A 4 -2.96 -1.54 13.85
N THR A 5 -4.25 -1.72 14.20
CA THR A 5 -4.95 -0.76 15.06
C THR A 5 -4.23 -0.57 16.40
N ASN A 6 -3.77 -1.67 17.02
CA ASN A 6 -3.04 -1.63 18.29
C ASN A 6 -1.68 -0.90 18.15
N LEU A 7 -0.98 -1.12 17.04
CA LEU A 7 0.27 -0.44 16.73
C LEU A 7 0.04 1.07 16.55
N LEU A 8 -0.97 1.46 15.78
CA LEU A 8 -1.34 2.86 15.58
C LEU A 8 -1.75 3.54 16.89
N GLN A 9 -2.52 2.86 17.75
CA GLN A 9 -2.89 3.38 19.07
C GLN A 9 -1.68 3.51 20.00
N SER A 10 -0.71 2.59 19.91
CA SER A 10 0.54 2.65 20.66
C SER A 10 1.38 3.87 20.23
N ILE A 11 1.46 4.14 18.92
CA ILE A 11 2.08 5.37 18.38
C ILE A 11 1.40 6.61 18.97
N GLU A 12 0.07 6.64 19.02
CA GLU A 12 -0.66 7.78 19.58
C GLU A 12 -0.41 8.02 21.06
N THR A 13 -0.20 6.94 21.83
CA THR A 13 -0.03 6.99 23.28
C THR A 13 1.41 7.37 23.67
N ILE A 14 2.39 6.90 22.90
CA ILE A 14 3.82 7.11 23.18
C ILE A 14 4.30 8.47 22.66
N SER A 15 3.70 8.97 21.57
CA SER A 15 4.13 10.22 20.94
C SER A 15 3.65 11.44 21.72
N LEU A 16 4.61 12.23 22.22
CA LEU A 16 4.36 13.45 22.99
C LEU A 16 3.79 14.59 22.14
N THR A 17 4.05 14.59 20.83
CA THR A 17 3.55 15.61 19.90
C THR A 17 2.87 15.00 18.66
N ASN A 18 2.00 15.77 18.01
CA ASN A 18 1.40 15.36 16.73
C ASN A 18 2.46 15.18 15.62
N ARG A 19 3.60 15.86 15.71
CA ARG A 19 4.71 15.72 14.76
C ARG A 19 5.38 14.36 14.88
N ASP A 20 5.58 13.88 16.11
CA ASP A 20 6.17 12.57 16.38
C ASP A 20 5.22 11.44 15.92
N LYS A 21 3.90 11.66 16.04
CA LYS A 21 2.87 10.75 15.49
C LYS A 21 2.94 10.66 13.97
N GLY A 22 3.04 11.80 13.28
CA GLY A 22 3.18 11.86 11.82
C GLY A 22 4.43 11.11 11.35
N THR A 23 5.57 11.45 11.95
CA THR A 23 6.88 10.84 11.62
C THR A 23 6.87 9.32 11.85
N SER A 24 6.23 8.84 12.92
CA SER A 24 6.14 7.40 13.20
C SER A 24 5.29 6.66 12.17
N PHE A 25 4.20 7.28 11.70
CA PHE A 25 3.35 6.71 10.66
C PHE A 25 4.05 6.75 9.29
N GLU A 26 4.77 7.82 8.97
CA GLU A 26 5.64 7.92 7.79
C GLU A 26 6.68 6.79 7.76
N ASN A 27 7.37 6.54 8.87
CA ASN A 27 8.33 5.43 8.99
C ASN A 27 7.68 4.06 8.76
N LEU A 28 6.45 3.86 9.24
CA LEU A 28 5.67 2.66 8.98
C LEU A 28 5.37 2.53 7.47
N MET A 29 5.04 3.63 6.80
CA MET A 29 4.79 3.65 5.35
C MET A 29 6.05 3.37 4.54
N ILE A 30 7.22 3.89 4.93
CA ILE A 30 8.49 3.55 4.29
C ILE A 30 8.70 2.03 4.30
N GLN A 31 8.51 1.39 5.46
CA GLN A 31 8.64 -0.06 5.56
C GLN A 31 7.57 -0.80 4.75
N TYR A 32 6.34 -0.30 4.69
CA TYR A 32 5.28 -0.88 3.88
C TYR A 32 5.65 -0.90 2.40
N PHE A 33 6.00 0.25 1.81
CA PHE A 33 6.31 0.37 0.39
C PHE A 33 7.57 -0.40 -0.02
N LEU A 34 8.58 -0.51 0.87
CA LEU A 34 9.81 -1.23 0.58
C LEU A 34 9.70 -2.75 0.73
N ASN A 35 8.75 -3.26 1.52
CA ASN A 35 8.71 -4.69 1.88
C ASN A 35 7.45 -5.42 1.44
N GLU A 36 6.30 -4.76 1.31
CA GLU A 36 5.09 -5.41 0.79
C GLU A 36 5.36 -5.88 -0.65
N PRO A 37 5.20 -7.19 -0.97
CA PRO A 37 5.59 -7.73 -2.27
C PRO A 37 5.02 -6.98 -3.48
N LYS A 38 3.79 -6.45 -3.36
CA LYS A 38 3.16 -5.63 -4.40
C LYS A 38 4.00 -4.39 -4.78
N TYR A 39 4.71 -3.80 -3.84
CA TYR A 39 5.44 -2.54 -4.00
C TYR A 39 6.96 -2.72 -4.02
N ALA A 40 7.47 -3.75 -3.33
CA ALA A 40 8.90 -4.08 -3.30
C ALA A 40 9.46 -4.43 -4.69
N GLU A 41 8.60 -4.88 -5.62
CA GLU A 41 8.97 -5.12 -7.02
C GLU A 41 8.96 -3.86 -7.90
N ILE A 42 8.48 -2.72 -7.38
CA ILE A 42 8.30 -1.46 -8.13
C ILE A 42 9.30 -0.41 -7.65
N TYR A 43 9.55 -0.34 -6.34
CA TYR A 43 10.31 0.74 -5.72
C TYR A 43 11.70 0.30 -5.26
N THR A 44 12.70 1.13 -5.55
CA THR A 44 14.06 0.93 -5.07
C THR A 44 14.32 1.65 -3.75
N GLU A 45 13.62 2.76 -3.52
CA GLU A 45 13.75 3.55 -2.29
C GLU A 45 12.50 4.37 -2.01
N VAL A 46 12.33 4.74 -0.74
CA VAL A 46 11.31 5.67 -0.27
C VAL A 46 11.99 6.63 0.69
N LEU A 47 11.87 7.92 0.42
CA LEU A 47 12.55 8.99 1.15
C LEU A 47 11.51 9.95 1.72
N SER A 48 11.84 10.63 2.83
CA SER A 48 11.09 11.84 3.19
C SER A 48 11.18 12.87 2.06
N TYR A 49 10.19 13.75 1.94
CA TYR A 49 10.25 14.80 0.92
C TYR A 49 11.53 15.64 0.99
N SER A 50 11.99 15.97 2.21
CA SER A 50 13.25 16.69 2.41
C SER A 50 14.47 15.90 1.90
N GLY A 51 14.54 14.60 2.20
CA GLY A 51 15.61 13.71 1.74
C GLY A 51 15.59 13.50 0.22
N TRP A 52 14.39 13.43 -0.37
CA TRP A 52 14.23 13.38 -1.81
C TRP A 52 14.70 14.68 -2.48
N VAL A 53 14.36 15.86 -1.94
CA VAL A 53 14.87 17.15 -2.46
C VAL A 53 16.39 17.22 -2.36
N GLU A 54 16.99 16.73 -1.28
CA GLU A 54 18.46 16.71 -1.13
C GLU A 54 19.13 15.82 -2.17
N LYS A 55 18.54 14.69 -2.52
CA LYS A 55 19.12 13.70 -3.44
C LYS A 55 18.82 13.98 -4.91
N TYR A 56 17.61 14.44 -5.23
CA TYR A 56 17.10 14.59 -6.60
C TYR A 56 16.77 16.03 -6.99
N GLY A 57 16.62 16.92 -6.01
CA GLY A 57 16.12 18.29 -6.22
C GLY A 57 17.00 19.12 -7.15
N GLU A 58 18.33 19.01 -7.06
CA GLU A 58 19.25 19.76 -7.93
C GLU A 58 19.02 19.44 -9.41
N LYS A 59 18.92 18.14 -9.75
CA LYS A 59 18.67 17.67 -11.13
C LYS A 59 17.32 18.17 -11.66
N LEU A 60 16.33 18.28 -10.78
CA LEU A 60 14.96 18.69 -11.12
C LEU A 60 14.72 20.20 -10.95
N LYS A 61 15.74 20.97 -10.54
CA LYS A 61 15.64 22.40 -10.17
C LYS A 61 14.60 22.66 -9.09
N VAL A 62 14.41 21.70 -8.19
CA VAL A 62 13.57 21.82 -7.00
C VAL A 62 14.48 22.18 -5.82
N THR A 63 14.42 23.44 -5.39
CA THR A 63 15.15 23.94 -4.21
C THR A 63 14.23 24.14 -3.01
N ASP A 64 12.92 23.99 -3.23
CA ASP A 64 11.92 24.29 -2.23
C ASP A 64 11.57 23.05 -1.39
N LYS A 65 11.99 23.09 -0.13
CA LYS A 65 11.66 22.09 0.89
C LYS A 65 10.36 22.42 1.64
N ARG A 66 9.59 23.43 1.22
CA ARG A 66 8.28 23.72 1.83
C ARG A 66 7.36 22.53 1.65
N ASP A 67 6.71 22.17 2.75
CA ASP A 67 5.79 21.05 2.83
C ASP A 67 4.47 21.40 2.11
N TYR A 68 4.36 20.96 0.87
CA TYR A 68 3.12 21.01 0.09
C TYR A 68 2.21 19.81 0.39
N GLY A 69 2.28 19.25 1.60
CA GLY A 69 1.55 18.05 2.00
C GLY A 69 2.11 16.77 1.39
N ILE A 70 3.36 16.77 0.94
CA ILE A 70 4.07 15.57 0.46
C ILE A 70 4.96 15.10 1.63
N ASP A 71 4.60 13.98 2.22
CA ASP A 71 5.34 13.45 3.36
C ASP A 71 6.53 12.60 2.89
N LEU A 72 6.29 11.71 1.92
CA LEU A 72 7.29 10.81 1.35
C LEU A 72 7.30 10.87 -0.19
N VAL A 73 8.40 10.43 -0.78
CA VAL A 73 8.51 10.17 -2.22
C VAL A 73 9.12 8.80 -2.44
N ALA A 74 8.39 7.92 -3.12
CA ALA A 74 8.90 6.63 -3.58
C ALA A 74 9.53 6.78 -4.96
N VAL A 75 10.65 6.10 -5.17
CA VAL A 75 11.40 6.11 -6.43
C VAL A 75 11.30 4.73 -7.07
N THR A 76 10.79 4.68 -8.30
CA THR A 76 10.65 3.42 -9.03
C THR A 76 12.00 2.92 -9.53
N ILE A 77 12.07 1.65 -9.93
CA ILE A 77 13.26 1.06 -10.57
C ILE A 77 13.64 1.81 -11.86
N ASP A 78 12.65 2.35 -12.56
CA ASP A 78 12.83 3.14 -13.78
C ASP A 78 13.17 4.62 -13.50
N GLY A 79 13.25 5.03 -12.23
CA GLY A 79 13.62 6.38 -11.81
C GLY A 79 12.47 7.39 -11.84
N GLU A 80 11.22 6.93 -11.87
CA GLU A 80 10.04 7.78 -11.72
C GLU A 80 9.80 8.11 -10.24
N PHE A 81 9.13 9.24 -9.99
CA PHE A 81 8.88 9.74 -8.64
C PHE A 81 7.40 9.70 -8.30
N HIS A 82 7.05 8.98 -7.25
CA HIS A 82 5.69 8.84 -6.76
C HIS A 82 5.55 9.50 -5.37
N PRO A 83 5.04 10.74 -5.28
CA PRO A 83 4.81 11.38 -3.99
C PRO A 83 3.67 10.69 -3.24
N ILE A 84 3.83 10.62 -1.93
CA ILE A 84 2.96 9.92 -1.00
C ILE A 84 2.57 10.91 0.10
N GLN A 85 1.27 11.02 0.34
CA GLN A 85 0.73 11.67 1.53
C GLN A 85 0.28 10.62 2.54
N CYS A 86 0.73 10.77 3.78
CA CYS A 86 0.45 9.91 4.92
C CYS A 86 -0.53 10.61 5.85
N LYS A 87 -1.75 10.08 5.94
CA LYS A 87 -2.84 10.62 6.74
C LYS A 87 -3.19 9.69 7.89
N ASN A 88 -2.58 9.96 9.06
CA ASN A 88 -2.88 9.25 10.31
C ASN A 88 -4.09 9.92 11.01
N TYR A 89 -5.31 9.56 10.59
CA TYR A 89 -6.57 10.02 11.19
C TYR A 89 -7.22 8.91 12.00
N ASN A 90 -7.54 9.20 13.27
CA ASN A 90 -8.19 8.22 14.14
C ASN A 90 -9.68 8.51 14.41
N THR A 91 -10.22 9.68 14.06
CA THR A 91 -11.60 10.04 14.46
C THR A 91 -12.40 10.91 13.47
N THR A 92 -11.79 11.44 12.41
CA THR A 92 -12.48 12.36 11.47
C THR A 92 -12.43 11.86 10.04
N LYS A 93 -13.50 12.13 9.28
CA LYS A 93 -13.56 11.86 7.84
C LYS A 93 -12.51 12.64 7.08
N ILE A 94 -11.94 12.05 6.04
CA ILE A 94 -11.06 12.75 5.10
C ILE A 94 -11.90 13.65 4.19
N GLN A 95 -11.58 14.95 4.24
CA GLN A 95 -12.24 16.00 3.49
C GLN A 95 -11.34 16.49 2.34
N LYS A 96 -11.96 17.13 1.35
CA LYS A 96 -11.23 17.71 0.21
C LYS A 96 -10.08 18.64 0.64
N LYS A 97 -10.31 19.47 1.66
CA LYS A 97 -9.29 20.40 2.20
C LYS A 97 -8.02 19.68 2.72
N ASP A 98 -8.16 18.43 3.17
CA ASP A 98 -7.06 17.68 3.76
C ASP A 98 -6.07 17.19 2.70
N ILE A 99 -6.54 17.03 1.46
CA ILE A 99 -5.78 16.52 0.31
C ILE A 99 -5.44 17.63 -0.71
N ASP A 100 -6.12 18.78 -0.66
CA ASP A 100 -5.94 19.87 -1.64
C ASP A 100 -4.48 20.35 -1.75
N SER A 101 -3.79 20.50 -0.61
CA SER A 101 -2.37 20.91 -0.60
C SER A 101 -1.50 19.89 -1.34
N PHE A 102 -1.68 18.60 -1.02
CA PHE A 102 -0.96 17.51 -1.66
C PHE A 102 -1.24 17.46 -3.16
N LEU A 103 -2.49 17.56 -3.59
CA LEU A 103 -2.84 17.53 -5.01
C LEU A 103 -2.21 18.70 -5.79
N GLY A 104 -2.14 19.89 -5.17
CA GLY A 104 -1.45 21.05 -5.75
C GLY A 104 0.07 20.90 -5.79
N GLY A 105 0.67 20.38 -4.71
CA GLY A 105 2.11 20.15 -4.59
C GLY A 105 2.64 19.04 -5.51
N SER A 106 1.85 17.98 -5.65
CA SER A 106 2.19 16.79 -6.43
C SER A 106 1.75 16.85 -7.90
N GLY A 107 1.07 17.92 -8.31
CA GLY A 107 0.64 18.14 -9.71
C GLY A 107 1.76 18.56 -10.67
N LYS A 108 3.01 18.20 -10.37
CA LYS A 108 4.21 18.63 -11.11
C LYS A 108 4.58 17.58 -12.15
N SER A 109 5.13 18.01 -13.28
CA SER A 109 5.45 17.13 -14.42
C SER A 109 6.49 16.06 -14.12
N TYR A 110 7.30 16.23 -13.08
CA TYR A 110 8.27 15.24 -12.64
C TYR A 110 7.69 14.16 -11.71
N PHE A 111 6.42 14.27 -11.33
CA PHE A 111 5.71 13.22 -10.60
C PHE A 111 4.79 12.45 -11.55
N ALA A 112 4.97 11.13 -11.60
CA ALA A 112 4.27 10.27 -12.57
C ALA A 112 2.97 9.66 -12.00
N TYR A 113 2.94 9.40 -10.70
CA TYR A 113 1.85 8.73 -10.00
C TYR A 113 1.81 9.16 -8.54
N ARG A 114 0.67 9.07 -7.85
CA ARG A 114 0.51 9.61 -6.50
C ARG A 114 -0.18 8.64 -5.58
N TYR A 115 0.19 8.65 -4.30
CA TYR A 115 -0.51 7.88 -3.27
C TYR A 115 -1.01 8.77 -2.15
N ILE A 116 -2.22 8.47 -1.67
CA ILE A 116 -2.70 8.92 -0.37
C ILE A 116 -2.91 7.69 0.49
N VAL A 117 -2.16 7.56 1.57
CA VAL A 117 -2.31 6.50 2.54
C VAL A 117 -3.07 7.02 3.74
N ALA A 118 -4.16 6.36 4.11
CA ALA A 118 -5.00 6.78 5.22
C ALA A 118 -5.17 5.64 6.23
N SER A 119 -5.13 5.99 7.52
CA SER A 119 -5.52 5.07 8.61
C SER A 119 -7.04 5.01 8.82
N THR A 120 -7.84 5.54 7.88
CA THR A 120 -9.31 5.51 7.89
C THR A 120 -9.87 5.37 6.49
N ASP A 121 -11.00 4.69 6.39
CA ASP A 121 -11.73 4.46 5.14
C ASP A 121 -12.90 5.45 4.98
N ASP A 122 -13.10 6.34 5.96
CA ASP A 122 -14.19 7.29 5.95
C ASP A 122 -13.80 8.57 5.20
N TRP A 123 -14.28 8.68 3.96
CA TRP A 123 -14.03 9.80 3.06
C TRP A 123 -15.34 10.49 2.67
N THR A 124 -15.32 11.81 2.58
CA THR A 124 -16.43 12.56 1.99
C THR A 124 -16.54 12.33 0.49
N ASP A 125 -17.75 12.39 -0.07
CA ASP A 125 -17.96 12.20 -1.51
C ASP A 125 -17.20 13.22 -2.35
N ASN A 126 -17.09 14.46 -1.87
CA ASN A 126 -16.30 15.51 -2.50
C ASN A 126 -14.80 15.20 -2.52
N ALA A 127 -14.27 14.56 -1.49
CA ALA A 127 -12.87 14.14 -1.48
C ALA A 127 -12.65 13.01 -2.50
N LYS A 128 -13.55 12.02 -2.55
CA LYS A 128 -13.48 10.92 -3.52
C LYS A 128 -13.58 11.42 -4.97
N SER A 129 -14.52 12.33 -5.25
CA SER A 129 -14.71 12.86 -6.61
C SER A 129 -13.50 13.65 -7.12
N THR A 130 -12.75 14.29 -6.22
CA THR A 130 -11.52 15.01 -6.58
C THR A 130 -10.42 14.07 -7.09
N LEU A 131 -10.47 12.77 -6.77
CA LEU A 131 -9.45 11.79 -7.16
C LEU A 131 -9.70 11.13 -8.53
N VAL A 132 -10.96 11.04 -8.96
CA VAL A 132 -11.37 10.21 -10.13
C VAL A 132 -10.66 10.61 -11.42
N ASP A 133 -10.50 11.92 -11.65
CA ASP A 133 -9.88 12.48 -12.86
C ASP A 133 -8.60 13.27 -12.55
N ALA A 134 -7.99 13.02 -11.39
CA ALA A 134 -6.79 13.71 -10.98
C ALA A 134 -5.61 13.35 -11.89
N ASN A 135 -4.88 14.36 -12.37
CA ASN A 135 -3.66 14.18 -13.17
C ASN A 135 -2.48 14.87 -12.46
N PRO A 136 -1.35 14.19 -12.17
CA PRO A 136 -1.06 12.75 -12.36
C PRO A 136 -2.05 11.81 -11.64
N PRO A 137 -2.20 10.54 -12.03
CA PRO A 137 -3.16 9.64 -11.35
C PRO A 137 -2.90 9.52 -9.84
N VAL A 138 -3.95 9.36 -9.05
CA VAL A 138 -3.88 9.21 -7.59
C VAL A 138 -4.51 7.90 -7.15
N ALA A 139 -3.78 7.08 -6.41
CA ALA A 139 -4.30 5.92 -5.71
C ALA A 139 -4.46 6.18 -4.21
N THR A 140 -5.47 5.55 -3.61
CA THR A 140 -5.64 5.52 -2.17
C THR A 140 -5.23 4.16 -1.62
N ILE A 141 -4.49 4.14 -0.52
CA ILE A 141 -4.24 2.95 0.29
C ILE A 141 -5.01 3.12 1.60
N SER A 142 -5.98 2.25 1.80
CA SER A 142 -6.93 2.28 2.89
C SER A 142 -6.40 1.57 4.14
N LEU A 143 -7.07 1.71 5.28
CA LEU A 143 -6.71 0.94 6.48
C LEU A 143 -6.86 -0.56 6.20
N LEU A 144 -7.92 -0.94 5.48
CA LEU A 144 -8.17 -2.31 5.08
C LEU A 144 -7.03 -2.89 4.22
N ASP A 145 -6.47 -2.11 3.30
CA ASP A 145 -5.33 -2.53 2.48
C ASP A 145 -4.08 -2.78 3.32
N LEU A 146 -3.83 -1.90 4.30
CA LEU A 146 -2.72 -2.07 5.25
C LEU A 146 -2.95 -3.30 6.14
N GLU A 147 -4.16 -3.51 6.67
CA GLU A 147 -4.49 -4.69 7.48
C GLU A 147 -4.37 -6.00 6.70
N GLY A 148 -4.67 -5.96 5.41
CA GLY A 148 -4.54 -7.06 4.45
C GLY A 148 -3.10 -7.34 4.00
N SER A 149 -2.13 -6.51 4.40
CA SER A 149 -0.71 -6.68 4.10
C SER A 149 -0.17 -8.04 4.55
N LEU A 150 0.85 -8.51 3.81
CA LEU A 150 1.64 -9.66 4.22
C LEU A 150 2.58 -9.33 5.38
N ILE A 151 2.83 -8.06 5.69
CA ILE A 151 3.61 -7.65 6.84
C ILE A 151 2.86 -8.01 8.13
N ASP A 152 3.57 -8.63 9.07
CA ASP A 152 3.06 -8.90 10.41
C ASP A 152 3.24 -7.67 11.30
N TRP A 153 2.23 -6.81 11.30
CA TRP A 153 2.20 -5.60 12.12
C TRP A 153 2.35 -5.85 13.63
N SER A 154 2.06 -7.06 14.13
CA SER A 154 2.23 -7.39 15.55
C SER A 154 3.69 -7.48 16.00
N GLN A 155 4.60 -7.67 15.05
CA GLN A 155 6.04 -7.79 15.27
C GLN A 155 6.81 -6.63 14.62
N PHE A 156 6.11 -5.56 14.25
CA PHE A 156 6.72 -4.41 13.62
C PHE A 156 7.65 -3.69 14.60
N ASN A 157 8.81 -3.26 14.09
CA ASN A 157 9.80 -2.50 14.84
C ASN A 157 10.08 -1.17 14.14
N PHE A 158 10.16 -0.08 14.91
CA PHE A 158 10.46 1.25 14.39
C PHE A 158 11.94 1.46 14.03
N ASP A 159 12.84 0.57 14.46
CA ASP A 159 14.22 0.57 14.01
C ASP A 159 14.29 0.21 12.52
N SER A 160 14.71 1.17 11.71
CA SER A 160 14.88 1.04 10.26
C SER A 160 15.82 -0.09 9.84
N ASN A 161 16.72 -0.55 10.71
CA ASN A 161 17.63 -1.66 10.43
C ASN A 161 16.96 -3.04 10.57
N VAL A 162 15.79 -3.10 11.21
CA VAL A 162 15.05 -4.34 11.42
C VAL A 162 14.06 -4.53 10.28
N LYS A 163 14.29 -5.55 9.45
CA LYS A 163 13.35 -5.88 8.37
C LYS A 163 12.01 -6.36 8.94
N PRO A 164 10.87 -5.94 8.36
CA PRO A 164 9.55 -6.42 8.77
C PRO A 164 9.43 -7.93 8.61
N ILE A 165 8.78 -8.56 9.58
CA ILE A 165 8.45 -9.99 9.53
C ILE A 165 7.18 -10.15 8.70
N PHE A 166 7.16 -11.14 7.79
CA PHE A 166 5.97 -11.45 7.03
C PHE A 166 5.10 -12.48 7.75
N ARG A 167 3.79 -12.28 7.71
CA ARG A 167 2.81 -13.31 8.06
C ARG A 167 3.08 -14.55 7.23
N LYS A 168 2.97 -15.71 7.90
CA LYS A 168 3.13 -16.99 7.22
C LYS A 168 2.12 -17.07 6.06
N LYS A 169 2.63 -17.25 4.84
CA LYS A 169 1.77 -17.49 3.67
C LYS A 169 0.81 -18.62 4.01
N ASN A 170 -0.47 -18.44 3.66
CA ASN A 170 -1.49 -19.46 3.89
C ASN A 170 -1.01 -20.80 3.30
N SER A 171 -0.75 -21.77 4.16
CA SER A 171 -0.44 -23.11 3.72
C SER A 171 -1.69 -23.74 3.14
N LEU A 172 -1.54 -24.49 2.05
CA LEU A 172 -2.62 -25.30 1.49
C LEU A 172 -3.24 -26.18 2.58
N LYS A 173 -4.52 -25.94 2.85
CA LYS A 173 -5.33 -26.78 3.73
C LYS A 173 -5.50 -28.17 3.11
N ASP A 174 -5.75 -29.19 3.93
CA ASP A 174 -5.84 -30.59 3.45
C ASP A 174 -6.86 -30.75 2.32
N HIS A 175 -8.01 -30.06 2.40
CA HIS A 175 -9.03 -30.10 1.34
C HIS A 175 -8.62 -29.38 0.04
N GLN A 176 -7.61 -28.51 0.07
CA GLN A 176 -7.11 -27.81 -1.12
C GLN A 176 -6.07 -28.64 -1.88
N ARG A 177 -5.37 -29.58 -1.22
CA ARG A 177 -4.32 -30.40 -1.86
C ARG A 177 -4.86 -31.31 -2.98
N PRO A 178 -5.97 -32.06 -2.79
CA PRO A 178 -6.55 -32.86 -3.86
C PRO A 178 -7.02 -32.01 -5.04
N ALA A 179 -7.59 -30.83 -4.77
CA ALA A 179 -8.02 -29.90 -5.83
C ALA A 179 -6.83 -29.40 -6.65
N LEU A 180 -5.73 -29.03 -6.01
CA LEU A 180 -4.50 -28.63 -6.70
C LEU A 180 -3.94 -29.77 -7.57
N SER A 181 -3.85 -30.99 -7.02
CA SER A 181 -3.38 -32.15 -7.77
C SER A 181 -4.26 -32.46 -8.97
N ALA A 182 -5.59 -32.38 -8.82
CA ALA A 182 -6.54 -32.61 -9.90
C ALA A 182 -6.43 -31.55 -11.01
N VAL A 183 -6.22 -30.28 -10.66
CA VAL A 183 -5.99 -29.22 -11.65
C VAL A 183 -4.67 -29.42 -12.38
N LYS A 184 -3.59 -29.76 -11.68
CA LYS A 184 -2.28 -30.05 -12.30
C LYS A 184 -2.36 -31.22 -13.27
N TYR A 185 -3.01 -32.32 -12.87
CA TYR A 185 -3.18 -33.49 -13.73
C TYR A 185 -4.09 -33.19 -14.93
N GLY A 186 -5.22 -32.52 -14.70
CA GLY A 186 -6.14 -32.15 -15.78
C GLY A 186 -5.52 -31.22 -16.81
N LEU A 187 -4.68 -30.27 -16.39
CA LEU A 187 -3.96 -29.36 -17.30
C LEU A 187 -2.73 -30.02 -17.96
N ALA A 188 -2.27 -31.18 -17.49
CA ALA A 188 -1.26 -31.94 -18.23
C ALA A 188 -1.85 -32.44 -19.56
N GLU A 189 -3.10 -32.89 -19.54
CA GLU A 189 -3.79 -33.54 -20.67
C GLU A 189 -4.72 -32.61 -21.46
N ALA A 190 -5.12 -31.46 -20.90
CA ALA A 190 -6.03 -30.53 -21.54
C ALA A 190 -5.59 -29.08 -21.38
N ASP A 191 -5.88 -28.26 -22.39
CA ASP A 191 -5.54 -26.83 -22.35
C ASP A 191 -6.50 -26.01 -21.47
N ARG A 192 -7.66 -26.58 -21.11
CA ARG A 192 -8.71 -25.90 -20.34
C ARG A 192 -9.32 -26.81 -19.28
N GLY A 193 -9.62 -26.22 -18.12
CA GLY A 193 -10.29 -26.91 -17.01
C GLY A 193 -11.24 -26.02 -16.23
N LYS A 194 -12.18 -26.63 -15.51
CA LYS A 194 -13.15 -25.96 -14.62
C LYS A 194 -12.97 -26.48 -13.19
N LEU A 195 -12.64 -25.60 -12.26
CA LEU A 195 -12.70 -25.91 -10.81
C LEU A 195 -13.97 -25.33 -10.20
N ILE A 196 -14.71 -26.16 -9.46
CA ILE A 196 -15.92 -25.76 -8.74
C ILE A 196 -15.67 -25.94 -7.26
N MET A 197 -15.79 -24.85 -6.49
CA MET A 197 -15.65 -24.88 -5.04
C MET A 197 -16.68 -23.98 -4.37
N ALA A 198 -17.11 -24.36 -3.16
CA ALA A 198 -17.96 -23.52 -2.32
C ALA A 198 -17.19 -22.30 -1.78
N CYS A 199 -17.90 -21.19 -1.54
CA CYS A 199 -17.34 -19.97 -0.97
C CYS A 199 -16.69 -20.22 0.41
N GLY A 200 -15.59 -19.53 0.73
CA GLY A 200 -14.94 -19.57 2.06
C GLY A 200 -13.86 -20.64 2.25
N LYS A 201 -13.54 -21.46 1.24
CA LYS A 201 -12.51 -22.52 1.33
C LYS A 201 -11.06 -22.05 1.18
N GLY A 202 -10.78 -20.74 1.25
CA GLY A 202 -9.42 -20.18 1.23
C GLY A 202 -8.91 -19.70 -0.14
N TYR A 203 -9.81 -19.47 -1.09
CA TYR A 203 -9.57 -18.70 -2.31
C TYR A 203 -10.50 -17.47 -2.26
N ILE A 204 -10.07 -16.31 -2.77
CA ILE A 204 -10.72 -14.98 -2.61
C ILE A 204 -12.25 -15.07 -2.82
N SER A 205 -13.00 -14.41 -1.93
CA SER A 205 -14.38 -14.71 -1.54
C SER A 205 -15.51 -14.21 -2.48
N SER A 206 -16.61 -14.96 -2.41
CA SER A 206 -18.02 -14.68 -2.79
C SER A 206 -18.51 -15.03 -4.20
N LEU A 207 -19.60 -15.81 -4.27
CA LEU A 207 -20.13 -16.60 -5.40
C LEU A 207 -19.33 -17.88 -5.71
N THR A 208 -20.04 -18.92 -6.15
CA THR A 208 -19.45 -20.13 -6.74
C THR A 208 -18.58 -19.72 -7.92
N PHE A 209 -17.30 -19.42 -7.68
CA PHE A 209 -16.40 -18.99 -8.76
C PHE A 209 -16.09 -20.19 -9.65
N LYS A 210 -16.50 -20.07 -10.90
CA LYS A 210 -16.06 -20.94 -11.99
C LYS A 210 -14.68 -20.46 -12.40
N TYR A 211 -13.63 -21.03 -11.81
CA TYR A 211 -12.28 -20.74 -12.28
C TYR A 211 -12.03 -21.52 -13.57
N TYR A 212 -11.80 -20.77 -14.64
CA TYR A 212 -11.30 -21.31 -15.90
C TYR A 212 -9.78 -21.18 -15.88
N PHE A 213 -9.09 -22.31 -16.00
CA PHE A 213 -7.65 -22.32 -16.14
C PHE A 213 -7.31 -22.56 -17.60
N ASN A 214 -6.34 -21.81 -18.13
CA ASN A 214 -5.71 -22.10 -19.41
C ASN A 214 -4.28 -22.60 -19.14
N LYS A 215 -3.86 -23.61 -19.89
CA LYS A 215 -2.46 -24.01 -19.95
C LYS A 215 -1.67 -22.91 -20.67
N VAL A 216 -0.88 -22.13 -19.93
CA VAL A 216 0.04 -21.14 -20.51
C VAL A 216 1.40 -21.81 -20.57
N TRP A 217 1.86 -22.16 -21.77
CA TRP A 217 3.22 -22.61 -22.00
C TRP A 217 4.15 -21.39 -21.89
N THR A 218 5.09 -21.43 -20.94
CA THR A 218 6.32 -20.62 -21.00
C THR A 218 7.45 -21.51 -21.48
#